data_AF-A0AAC8UTL9-F1
#
_entry.id   AF-A0AAC8UTL9-F1
#
_cell.length_a   1.000
_cell.length_b   1.000
_cell.length_c   1.000
_cell.angle_alpha   90.00
_cell.angle_beta   90.00
_cell.angle_gamma   90.00
#
_symmetry.space_group_name_H-M   'P 1'
#
loop_
_entity.id
_entity.type
_entity.pdbx_description
1 polymer ?
#
loop_
_entity_poly.entity_id
_entity_poly.type
_entity_poly.pdbx_seq_one_letter_code
_entity_poly.pdbx_strand_id
1 'polypeptide(L)'
;MMNYDEMLRTIYTATKGLHSIRPASSRQRNSDLLLKEVNEISGFSKDSAALEIFDNDADALEAFVEGIVTIQFAIFNRTLAQMTAESLADGVLTGLGAVLDTNIGELAEMTKVVHLFCGYLEAHHLAKPGLAVEFEQLVTQKRPDVVAFSDSDDGRTVEINGLDAADWLDCDPVKLLPIDQTEMFAHFIEDVDFNTFIALIAKRHSPAQLQLAYGLFLTREPIYSALLEWAEFMDDGRHLYSIEEIDLYVSSLWSFASGLTTDGLIALSKVIHQYLKFCLNQELISDRQYATLLKMSNRGIVKAAVMWPLARQNVTLAVQRGQESVAISDRIFTRVNYTIDTVKAHQELDALHRQPVATAVNPDAKLVLKKSLTDRQETSELKQAQERLTGMEKQFGSSLTVADGMAYRQAILQIHQIMIEKFHRQVKHWTRDSLAAALIALFQDDRNLDTRPVFLRYLQFYLGTLLRANAIGSLDALDEGMMQAVFEYICCSTNALLE
;
A
#
# COMPACT_ATOMS: atom_id res chain seq x y z
N MET A 1 -8.00 -37.63 -21.33
CA MET A 1 -7.75 -36.50 -22.24
C MET A 1 -8.61 -36.69 -23.47
N MET A 2 -9.56 -35.78 -23.67
CA MET A 2 -10.35 -35.68 -24.91
C MET A 2 -9.41 -35.19 -26.03
N ASN A 3 -9.50 -35.75 -27.24
CA ASN A 3 -8.71 -35.24 -28.37
C ASN A 3 -9.24 -33.86 -28.82
N TYR A 4 -8.38 -32.99 -29.36
CA TYR A 4 -8.72 -31.63 -29.80
C TYR A 4 -9.91 -31.58 -30.78
N ASP A 5 -9.97 -32.52 -31.72
CA ASP A 5 -11.08 -32.63 -32.68
C ASP A 5 -12.42 -33.00 -32.01
N GLU A 6 -12.35 -33.78 -30.92
CA GLU A 6 -13.51 -34.19 -30.13
C GLU A 6 -14.01 -33.04 -29.25
N MET A 7 -13.09 -32.24 -28.70
CA MET A 7 -13.39 -31.01 -27.98
C MET A 7 -14.12 -30.01 -28.88
N LEU A 8 -13.57 -29.71 -30.07
CA LEU A 8 -14.21 -28.79 -31.03
C LEU A 8 -15.60 -29.30 -31.49
N ARG A 9 -15.78 -30.61 -31.66
CA ARG A 9 -17.09 -31.21 -31.96
C ARG A 9 -18.10 -31.01 -30.84
N THR A 10 -17.66 -31.19 -29.60
CA THR A 10 -18.51 -31.01 -28.41
C THR A 10 -18.95 -29.56 -28.28
N ILE A 11 -18.01 -28.63 -28.40
CA ILE A 11 -18.28 -27.18 -28.39
C ILE A 11 -19.22 -26.79 -29.54
N TYR A 12 -18.96 -27.28 -30.76
CA TYR A 12 -19.82 -26.99 -31.92
C TYR A 12 -21.25 -27.50 -31.69
N THR A 13 -21.40 -28.68 -31.11
CA THR A 13 -22.72 -29.26 -30.83
C THR A 13 -23.47 -28.47 -29.76
N ALA A 14 -22.78 -28.07 -28.68
CA ALA A 14 -23.37 -27.30 -27.59
C ALA A 14 -23.78 -25.88 -28.00
N THR A 15 -23.02 -25.25 -28.89
CA THR A 15 -23.25 -23.87 -29.33
C THR A 15 -24.15 -23.77 -30.56
N LYS A 16 -24.49 -24.90 -31.20
CA LYS A 16 -25.28 -24.92 -32.43
C LYS A 16 -26.64 -24.26 -32.25
N GLY A 17 -26.89 -23.20 -33.03
CA GLY A 17 -28.18 -22.48 -33.05
C GLY A 17 -28.23 -21.26 -32.13
N LEU A 18 -27.15 -20.93 -31.42
CA LEU A 18 -27.05 -19.67 -30.67
C LEU A 18 -27.04 -18.47 -31.62
N HIS A 19 -27.71 -17.38 -31.22
CA HIS A 19 -27.80 -16.15 -31.99
C HIS A 19 -26.46 -15.44 -32.19
N SER A 20 -25.48 -15.71 -31.34
CA SER A 20 -24.13 -15.16 -31.41
C SER A 20 -23.28 -15.75 -32.53
N ILE A 21 -23.68 -16.90 -33.09
CA ILE A 21 -23.04 -17.53 -34.25
C ILE A 21 -23.38 -16.76 -35.52
N ARG A 22 -22.35 -16.19 -36.14
CA ARG A 22 -22.50 -15.50 -37.43
C ARG A 22 -22.64 -16.54 -38.55
N PRO A 23 -23.47 -16.29 -39.58
CA PRO A 23 -23.45 -17.10 -40.80
C PRO A 23 -22.04 -17.14 -41.42
N ALA A 24 -21.63 -18.31 -41.90
CA ALA A 24 -20.33 -18.49 -42.53
C ALA A 24 -20.15 -17.49 -43.70
N SER A 25 -19.09 -16.67 -43.64
CA SER A 25 -18.80 -15.75 -44.74
C SER A 25 -18.31 -16.52 -45.97
N SER A 26 -18.64 -16.03 -47.16
CA SER A 26 -18.16 -16.57 -48.44
C SER A 26 -16.63 -16.49 -48.64
N ARG A 27 -15.91 -15.76 -47.78
CA ARG A 27 -14.44 -15.78 -47.72
C ARG A 27 -13.99 -17.13 -47.13
N GLN A 28 -13.21 -17.89 -47.90
CA GLN A 28 -12.52 -19.07 -47.40
C GLN A 28 -11.68 -18.68 -46.18
N ARG A 29 -12.10 -19.15 -45.01
CA ARG A 29 -11.30 -19.16 -43.79
C ARG A 29 -10.24 -20.25 -43.97
N ASN A 30 -9.02 -19.85 -44.31
CA ASN A 30 -7.90 -20.77 -44.43
C ASN A 30 -7.07 -20.76 -43.13
N SER A 31 -6.28 -21.82 -42.93
CA SER A 31 -5.37 -21.99 -41.80
C SER A 31 -4.41 -20.81 -41.62
N ASP A 32 -4.00 -20.18 -42.71
CA ASP A 32 -3.04 -19.06 -42.69
C ASP A 32 -3.61 -17.82 -42.00
N LEU A 33 -4.92 -17.56 -42.15
CA LEU A 33 -5.57 -16.45 -41.46
C LEU A 33 -5.71 -16.74 -39.96
N LEU A 34 -6.05 -17.97 -39.58
CA LEU A 34 -6.10 -18.36 -38.16
C LEU A 34 -4.72 -18.23 -37.51
N LEU A 35 -3.66 -18.72 -38.18
CA LEU A 35 -2.28 -18.60 -37.70
C LEU A 35 -1.88 -17.12 -37.51
N LYS A 36 -2.30 -16.24 -38.42
CA LYS A 36 -2.06 -14.80 -38.29
C LYS A 36 -2.74 -14.22 -37.05
N GLU A 37 -4.00 -14.55 -36.81
CA GLU A 37 -4.77 -14.05 -35.66
C GLU A 37 -4.17 -14.58 -34.35
N VAL A 38 -3.75 -15.85 -34.30
CA VAL A 38 -3.01 -16.42 -33.16
C VAL A 38 -1.69 -15.70 -32.90
N ASN A 39 -0.91 -15.38 -33.95
CA ASN A 39 0.34 -14.64 -33.76
C ASN A 39 0.12 -13.23 -33.19
N GLU A 40 -1.00 -12.57 -33.54
CA GLU A 40 -1.34 -11.23 -33.03
C GLU A 40 -1.63 -11.21 -31.52
N ILE A 41 -1.91 -12.37 -30.91
CA ILE A 41 -2.21 -12.49 -29.47
C ILE A 41 -1.10 -13.16 -28.65
N SER A 42 0.01 -13.54 -29.28
CA SER A 42 1.15 -14.21 -28.63
C SER A 42 1.74 -13.44 -27.44
N GLY A 43 1.51 -12.13 -27.35
CA GLY A 43 1.92 -11.32 -26.20
C GLY A 43 1.12 -11.59 -24.92
N PHE A 44 -0.07 -12.18 -25.02
CA PHE A 44 -0.95 -12.43 -23.86
C PHE A 44 -0.45 -13.56 -22.95
N SER A 45 0.38 -14.48 -23.45
CA SER A 45 0.98 -15.55 -22.62
C SER A 45 1.94 -15.01 -21.54
N LYS A 46 2.21 -13.70 -21.53
CA LYS A 46 3.02 -13.00 -20.52
C LYS A 46 2.19 -12.19 -19.53
N ASP A 47 0.86 -12.23 -19.61
CA ASP A 47 -0.02 -11.51 -18.70
C ASP A 47 0.05 -12.14 -17.30
N SER A 48 0.56 -11.39 -16.32
CA SER A 48 0.85 -11.91 -14.98
C SER A 48 -0.41 -12.40 -14.25
N ALA A 49 -1.54 -11.70 -14.40
CA ALA A 49 -2.79 -12.08 -13.74
C ALA A 49 -3.40 -13.34 -14.37
N ALA A 50 -3.26 -13.51 -15.69
CA ALA A 50 -3.70 -14.73 -16.36
C ALA A 50 -2.76 -15.92 -16.06
N LEU A 51 -1.45 -15.68 -15.94
CA LEU A 51 -0.47 -16.71 -15.60
C LEU A 51 -0.68 -17.31 -14.21
N GLU A 52 -1.05 -16.49 -13.22
CA GLU A 52 -1.37 -16.97 -11.87
C GLU A 52 -2.51 -18.00 -11.86
N ILE A 53 -3.50 -17.86 -12.76
CA ILE A 53 -4.63 -18.81 -12.89
C ILE A 53 -4.17 -20.14 -13.50
N PHE A 54 -3.08 -20.14 -14.26
CA PHE A 54 -2.49 -21.32 -14.90
C PHE A 54 -1.21 -21.80 -14.18
N ASP A 55 -1.06 -21.55 -12.87
CA ASP A 55 0.11 -21.96 -12.09
C ASP A 55 1.47 -21.52 -12.69
N ASN A 56 1.48 -20.35 -13.34
CA ASN A 56 2.61 -19.79 -14.10
C ASN A 56 3.05 -20.63 -15.33
N ASP A 57 2.19 -21.51 -15.83
CA ASP A 57 2.40 -22.26 -17.07
C ASP A 57 1.99 -21.42 -18.30
N ALA A 58 2.98 -20.75 -18.89
CA ALA A 58 2.79 -19.92 -20.08
C ALA A 58 2.35 -20.72 -21.31
N ASP A 59 2.79 -21.97 -21.45
CA ASP A 59 2.44 -22.83 -22.59
C ASP A 59 0.96 -23.25 -22.49
N ALA A 60 0.49 -23.54 -21.27
CA ALA A 60 -0.92 -23.85 -21.02
C ALA A 60 -1.84 -22.65 -21.27
N LEU A 61 -1.42 -21.45 -20.82
CA LEU A 61 -2.15 -20.21 -21.08
C LEU A 61 -2.20 -19.89 -22.58
N GLU A 62 -1.08 -20.02 -23.29
CA GLU A 62 -1.02 -19.82 -24.74
C GLU A 62 -1.97 -20.79 -25.46
N ALA A 63 -1.90 -22.09 -25.15
CA ALA A 63 -2.78 -23.09 -25.73
C ALA A 63 -4.27 -22.81 -25.45
N PHE A 64 -4.60 -22.31 -24.25
CA PHE A 64 -5.97 -21.93 -23.90
C PHE A 64 -6.49 -20.79 -24.78
N VAL A 65 -5.73 -19.71 -24.90
CA VAL A 65 -6.17 -18.52 -25.67
C VAL A 65 -6.17 -18.80 -27.17
N GLU A 66 -5.22 -19.60 -27.68
CA GLU A 66 -5.29 -20.13 -29.04
C GLU A 66 -6.57 -20.95 -29.27
N GLY A 67 -6.97 -21.74 -28.28
CA GLY A 67 -8.24 -22.44 -28.26
C GLY A 67 -9.44 -21.50 -28.37
N ILE A 68 -9.47 -20.41 -27.59
CA ILE A 68 -10.52 -19.39 -27.66
C ILE A 68 -10.60 -18.75 -29.04
N VAL A 69 -9.46 -18.34 -29.61
CA VAL A 69 -9.42 -17.77 -30.97
C VAL A 69 -9.91 -18.78 -31.99
N THR A 70 -9.50 -20.04 -31.87
CA THR A 70 -9.94 -21.10 -32.79
C THR A 70 -11.44 -21.36 -32.67
N ILE A 71 -12.01 -21.37 -31.48
CA ILE A 71 -13.47 -21.48 -31.26
C ILE A 71 -14.19 -20.30 -31.92
N GLN A 72 -13.74 -19.07 -31.70
CA GLN A 72 -14.35 -17.89 -32.31
C GLN A 72 -14.27 -17.95 -33.85
N PHE A 73 -13.13 -18.42 -34.38
CA PHE A 73 -12.88 -18.48 -35.81
C PHE A 73 -13.62 -19.62 -36.51
N ALA A 74 -13.58 -20.83 -35.97
CA ALA A 74 -14.14 -22.03 -36.58
C ALA A 74 -15.64 -22.22 -36.31
N ILE A 75 -16.12 -21.79 -35.14
CA ILE A 75 -17.49 -22.06 -34.68
C ILE A 75 -18.36 -20.79 -34.77
N PHE A 76 -17.92 -19.68 -34.19
CA PHE A 76 -18.70 -18.43 -34.16
C PHE A 76 -18.55 -17.58 -35.42
N ASN A 77 -17.67 -17.98 -36.33
CA ASN A 77 -17.37 -17.28 -37.55
C ASN A 77 -16.92 -15.82 -37.32
N ARG A 78 -15.94 -15.59 -36.41
CA ARG A 78 -15.39 -14.26 -36.10
C ARG A 78 -13.86 -14.24 -36.12
N THR A 79 -13.27 -13.19 -36.66
CA THR A 79 -11.86 -12.81 -36.42
C THR A 79 -11.76 -12.00 -35.13
N LEU A 80 -10.56 -11.72 -34.62
CA LEU A 80 -10.34 -10.90 -33.41
C LEU A 80 -11.12 -9.58 -33.46
N ALA A 81 -10.98 -8.84 -34.56
CA ALA A 81 -11.70 -7.57 -34.78
C ALA A 81 -13.23 -7.69 -34.88
N GLN A 82 -13.76 -8.91 -35.03
CA GLN A 82 -15.18 -9.21 -35.13
C GLN A 82 -15.73 -9.94 -33.91
N MET A 83 -14.89 -10.25 -32.91
CA MET A 83 -15.33 -10.84 -31.66
C MET A 83 -16.32 -9.89 -30.96
N THR A 84 -17.31 -10.49 -30.31
CA THR A 84 -18.32 -9.78 -29.54
C THR A 84 -18.41 -10.41 -28.17
N ALA A 85 -18.82 -9.64 -27.18
CA ALA A 85 -19.03 -10.12 -25.82
C ALA A 85 -19.96 -11.33 -25.79
N GLU A 86 -21.04 -11.32 -26.60
CA GLU A 86 -21.99 -12.43 -26.72
C GLU A 86 -21.35 -13.72 -27.25
N SER A 87 -20.49 -13.62 -28.27
CA SER A 87 -19.85 -14.80 -28.86
C SER A 87 -18.74 -15.37 -27.97
N LEU A 88 -18.04 -14.51 -27.22
CA LEU A 88 -17.06 -14.95 -26.23
C LEU A 88 -17.75 -15.59 -25.02
N ALA A 89 -18.81 -14.96 -24.49
CA ALA A 89 -19.58 -15.49 -23.38
C ALA A 89 -20.22 -16.84 -23.74
N ASP A 90 -20.80 -16.97 -24.93
CA ASP A 90 -21.36 -18.25 -25.38
C ASP A 90 -20.27 -19.30 -25.66
N GLY A 91 -19.12 -18.88 -26.20
CA GLY A 91 -17.97 -19.74 -26.44
C GLY A 91 -17.42 -20.37 -25.16
N VAL A 92 -17.33 -19.59 -24.08
CA VAL A 92 -16.86 -20.07 -22.78
C VAL A 92 -17.97 -20.79 -22.01
N LEU A 93 -19.08 -20.11 -21.73
CA LEU A 93 -20.11 -20.62 -20.82
C LEU A 93 -20.89 -21.81 -21.36
N THR A 94 -21.16 -21.81 -22.67
CA THR A 94 -21.91 -22.90 -23.33
C THR A 94 -20.95 -23.88 -24.02
N GLY A 95 -19.94 -23.35 -24.72
CA GLY A 95 -18.95 -24.14 -25.43
C GLY A 95 -18.02 -24.91 -24.49
N LEU A 96 -17.11 -24.21 -23.82
CA LEU A 96 -16.19 -24.84 -22.87
C LEU A 96 -16.93 -25.48 -21.69
N GLY A 97 -18.03 -24.88 -21.23
CA GLY A 97 -18.89 -25.46 -20.20
C GLY A 97 -19.40 -26.88 -20.54
N ALA A 98 -19.59 -27.21 -21.83
CA ALA A 98 -19.97 -28.56 -22.27
C ALA A 98 -18.80 -29.55 -22.28
N VAL A 99 -17.56 -29.07 -22.30
CA VAL A 99 -16.33 -29.89 -22.25
C VAL A 99 -15.90 -30.16 -20.81
N LEU A 100 -16.04 -29.16 -19.93
CA LEU A 100 -15.60 -29.20 -18.53
C LEU A 100 -16.59 -29.93 -17.59
N ASP A 101 -17.61 -30.59 -18.14
CA ASP A 101 -18.58 -31.46 -17.45
C ASP A 101 -19.01 -30.95 -16.05
N THR A 102 -19.58 -29.73 -16.00
CA THR A 102 -20.09 -29.08 -14.78
C THR A 102 -19.07 -28.71 -13.69
N ASN A 103 -17.75 -28.76 -13.94
CA ASN A 103 -16.78 -28.13 -13.02
C ASN A 103 -16.93 -26.59 -13.08
N ILE A 104 -17.74 -26.04 -12.16
CA ILE A 104 -18.02 -24.60 -12.07
C ILE A 104 -16.74 -23.81 -11.75
N GLY A 105 -15.79 -24.39 -10.99
CA GLY A 105 -14.54 -23.73 -10.63
C GLY A 105 -13.60 -23.53 -11.80
N GLU A 106 -13.35 -24.61 -12.55
CA GLU A 106 -12.58 -24.50 -13.80
C GLU A 106 -13.28 -23.54 -14.79
N LEU A 107 -14.60 -23.62 -14.91
CA LEU A 107 -15.33 -22.70 -15.78
C LEU A 107 -15.22 -21.23 -15.33
N ALA A 108 -15.20 -20.96 -14.02
CA ALA A 108 -15.01 -19.62 -13.47
C ALA A 108 -13.61 -19.08 -13.73
N GLU A 109 -12.56 -19.89 -13.52
CA GLU A 109 -11.18 -19.56 -13.83
C GLU A 109 -11.00 -19.26 -15.33
N MET A 110 -11.52 -20.12 -16.21
CA MET A 110 -11.47 -19.89 -17.66
C MET A 110 -12.24 -18.62 -18.07
N THR A 111 -13.34 -18.30 -17.39
CA THR A 111 -14.11 -17.08 -17.64
C THR A 111 -13.33 -15.83 -17.21
N LYS A 112 -12.63 -15.87 -16.08
CA LYS A 112 -11.72 -14.79 -15.63
C LYS A 112 -10.62 -14.53 -16.65
N VAL A 113 -10.00 -15.58 -17.17
CA VAL A 113 -8.93 -15.46 -18.19
C VAL A 113 -9.48 -14.86 -19.49
N VAL A 114 -10.69 -15.22 -19.91
CA VAL A 114 -11.31 -14.60 -21.10
C VAL A 114 -11.68 -13.15 -20.87
N HIS A 115 -12.06 -12.75 -19.65
CA HIS A 115 -12.23 -11.33 -19.31
C HIS A 115 -10.92 -10.55 -19.44
N LEU A 116 -9.82 -11.08 -18.88
CA LEU A 116 -8.48 -10.48 -19.03
C LEU A 116 -8.06 -10.39 -20.50
N PHE A 117 -8.31 -11.45 -21.27
CA PHE A 117 -8.05 -11.50 -22.69
C PHE A 117 -8.85 -10.43 -23.46
N CYS A 118 -10.12 -10.19 -23.10
CA CYS A 118 -10.89 -9.08 -23.69
C CYS A 118 -10.19 -7.72 -23.46
N GLY A 119 -9.70 -7.47 -22.25
CA GLY A 119 -8.94 -6.26 -21.92
C GLY A 119 -7.65 -6.15 -22.74
N TYR A 120 -6.93 -7.26 -22.91
CA TYR A 120 -5.74 -7.32 -23.77
C TYR A 120 -6.06 -6.93 -25.23
N LEU A 121 -7.13 -7.49 -25.81
CA LEU A 121 -7.55 -7.20 -27.18
C LEU A 121 -7.93 -5.72 -27.36
N GLU A 122 -8.57 -5.11 -26.37
CA GLU A 122 -8.90 -3.68 -26.40
C GLU A 122 -7.65 -2.80 -26.36
N ALA A 123 -6.73 -3.11 -25.44
CA ALA A 123 -5.48 -2.36 -25.25
C ALA A 123 -4.58 -2.37 -26.50
N HIS A 124 -4.62 -3.48 -27.26
CA HIS A 124 -3.85 -3.65 -28.49
C HIS A 124 -4.64 -3.27 -29.76
N HIS A 125 -5.83 -2.70 -29.62
CA HIS A 125 -6.71 -2.32 -30.73
C HIS A 125 -7.09 -3.48 -31.67
N LEU A 126 -7.08 -4.70 -31.15
CA LEU A 126 -7.46 -5.92 -31.87
C LEU A 126 -8.97 -6.18 -31.81
N ALA A 127 -9.68 -5.55 -30.88
CA ALA A 127 -11.13 -5.59 -30.76
C ALA A 127 -11.76 -4.22 -30.48
N LYS A 128 -13.10 -4.15 -30.49
CA LYS A 128 -13.85 -2.91 -30.20
C LYS A 128 -13.74 -2.55 -28.71
N PRO A 129 -13.63 -1.25 -28.37
CA PRO A 129 -13.68 -0.81 -26.97
C PRO A 129 -15.02 -1.18 -26.30
N GLY A 130 -14.97 -1.61 -25.04
CA GLY A 130 -16.14 -1.99 -24.23
C GLY A 130 -16.46 -3.49 -24.22
N LEU A 131 -15.73 -4.31 -25.00
CA LEU A 131 -15.80 -5.75 -25.04
C LEU A 131 -15.68 -6.40 -23.65
N ALA A 132 -14.71 -5.99 -22.83
CA ALA A 132 -14.46 -6.62 -21.53
C ALA A 132 -15.63 -6.38 -20.54
N VAL A 133 -16.16 -5.15 -20.53
CA VAL A 133 -17.29 -4.74 -19.69
C VAL A 133 -18.58 -5.42 -20.15
N GLU A 134 -18.84 -5.44 -21.46
CA GLU A 134 -20.01 -6.13 -22.02
C GLU A 134 -19.96 -7.64 -21.77
N PHE A 135 -18.77 -8.25 -21.83
CA PHE A 135 -18.56 -9.66 -21.54
C PHE A 135 -18.91 -9.98 -20.08
N GLU A 136 -18.39 -9.20 -19.13
CA GLU A 136 -18.66 -9.36 -17.70
C GLU A 136 -20.17 -9.26 -17.39
N GLN A 137 -20.86 -8.30 -17.99
CA GLN A 137 -22.31 -8.13 -17.83
C GLN A 137 -23.09 -9.36 -18.33
N LEU A 138 -22.70 -9.91 -19.49
CA LEU A 138 -23.36 -11.08 -20.06
C LEU A 138 -23.09 -12.35 -19.26
N VAL A 139 -21.88 -12.52 -18.73
CA VAL A 139 -21.55 -13.64 -17.84
C VAL A 139 -22.41 -13.56 -16.58
N THR A 140 -22.48 -12.39 -15.95
CA THR A 140 -23.31 -12.12 -14.76
C THR A 140 -24.78 -12.44 -15.02
N GLN A 141 -25.30 -12.09 -16.20
CA GLN A 141 -26.68 -12.33 -16.56
C GLN A 141 -26.97 -13.82 -16.86
N LYS A 142 -26.08 -14.51 -17.58
CA LYS A 142 -26.34 -15.86 -18.10
C LYS A 142 -25.99 -16.98 -17.11
N ARG A 143 -24.94 -16.79 -16.31
CA ARG A 143 -24.42 -17.79 -15.35
C ARG A 143 -24.01 -17.09 -14.04
N PRO A 144 -24.97 -16.56 -13.27
CA PRO A 144 -24.68 -15.91 -11.99
C PRO A 144 -24.05 -16.86 -10.98
N ASP A 145 -24.17 -18.18 -11.16
CA ASP A 145 -23.48 -19.22 -10.39
C ASP A 145 -21.97 -19.28 -10.66
N VAL A 146 -21.53 -19.00 -11.89
CA VAL A 146 -20.10 -18.90 -12.25
C VAL A 146 -19.49 -17.63 -11.67
N VAL A 147 -20.23 -16.52 -11.69
CA VAL A 147 -19.84 -15.27 -11.02
C VAL A 147 -19.83 -15.47 -9.51
N ALA A 148 -20.88 -16.07 -8.96
CA ALA A 148 -20.94 -16.39 -7.55
C ALA A 148 -19.87 -17.40 -7.12
N PHE A 149 -19.32 -18.26 -7.99
CA PHE A 149 -18.15 -19.10 -7.67
C PHE A 149 -16.84 -18.33 -7.76
N SER A 150 -16.71 -17.48 -8.77
CA SER A 150 -15.60 -16.52 -8.90
C SER A 150 -15.49 -15.60 -7.67
N ASP A 151 -16.64 -15.25 -7.11
CA ASP A 151 -16.83 -14.32 -5.98
C ASP A 151 -17.05 -15.05 -4.64
N SER A 152 -17.48 -16.33 -4.65
CA SER A 152 -17.51 -17.20 -3.47
C SER A 152 -16.09 -17.67 -3.26
N ASP A 153 -15.41 -16.83 -2.51
CA ASP A 153 -14.26 -17.11 -1.69
C ASP A 153 -14.20 -18.59 -1.25
N ASP A 154 -13.61 -19.43 -2.11
CA ASP A 154 -13.32 -20.84 -1.84
C ASP A 154 -12.08 -20.87 -0.92
N GLY A 155 -12.19 -20.23 0.25
CA GLY A 155 -11.12 -20.09 1.23
C GLY A 155 -9.80 -19.54 0.69
N ARG A 156 -9.78 -18.94 -0.51
CA ARG A 156 -8.61 -18.26 -1.07
C ARG A 156 -8.61 -16.86 -0.49
N THR A 157 -8.10 -16.79 0.74
CA THR A 157 -7.63 -15.56 1.38
C THR A 157 -7.09 -14.63 0.31
N VAL A 158 -7.69 -13.45 0.17
CA VAL A 158 -7.28 -12.50 -0.85
C VAL A 158 -5.81 -12.17 -0.60
N GLU A 159 -4.92 -12.66 -1.45
CA GLU A 159 -3.50 -12.48 -1.20
C GLU A 159 -3.05 -11.09 -1.68
N ILE A 160 -2.56 -10.27 -0.74
CA ILE A 160 -1.84 -9.04 -1.03
C ILE A 160 -0.36 -9.35 -0.85
N ASN A 161 0.40 -9.34 -1.95
CA ASN A 161 1.83 -9.68 -1.95
C ASN A 161 2.12 -11.04 -1.28
N GLY A 162 1.25 -12.04 -1.47
CA GLY A 162 1.40 -13.39 -0.92
C GLY A 162 0.95 -13.59 0.53
N LEU A 163 0.23 -12.62 1.13
CA LEU A 163 -0.41 -12.75 2.44
C LEU A 163 -1.92 -12.56 2.37
N ASP A 164 -2.64 -13.25 3.26
CA ASP A 164 -4.05 -12.98 3.52
C ASP A 164 -4.31 -11.47 3.77
N ALA A 165 -5.24 -10.88 3.02
CA ALA A 165 -5.68 -9.51 3.18
C ALA A 165 -6.16 -9.20 4.61
N ALA A 166 -6.65 -10.22 5.34
CA ALA A 166 -6.95 -10.10 6.76
C ALA A 166 -5.70 -9.81 7.60
N ASP A 167 -4.57 -10.48 7.33
CA ASP A 167 -3.29 -10.21 7.99
C ASP A 167 -2.71 -8.84 7.61
N TRP A 168 -2.99 -8.37 6.39
CA TRP A 168 -2.54 -7.06 5.93
C TRP A 168 -3.18 -5.89 6.69
N LEU A 169 -4.47 -6.04 6.98
CA LEU A 169 -5.34 -5.02 7.56
C LEU A 169 -5.64 -5.27 9.05
N ASP A 170 -5.06 -6.30 9.67
CA ASP A 170 -5.23 -6.59 11.09
C ASP A 170 -4.81 -5.36 11.93
N CYS A 171 -5.75 -4.86 12.72
CA CYS A 171 -5.73 -3.51 13.25
C CYS A 171 -5.67 -3.41 14.78
N ASP A 172 -5.82 -4.51 15.53
CA ASP A 172 -5.87 -4.44 17.00
C ASP A 172 -5.07 -5.54 17.74
N PRO A 173 -3.76 -5.29 18.00
CA PRO A 173 -2.94 -4.19 17.50
C PRO A 173 -2.47 -4.42 16.06
N VAL A 174 -2.04 -3.37 15.36
CA VAL A 174 -1.42 -3.51 14.03
C VAL A 174 -0.29 -4.52 14.04
N LYS A 175 -0.44 -5.56 13.22
CA LYS A 175 0.56 -6.60 13.01
C LYS A 175 1.69 -6.09 12.14
N LEU A 176 2.93 -6.19 12.60
CA LEU A 176 4.12 -5.93 11.83
C LEU A 176 4.30 -7.03 10.78
N LEU A 177 4.58 -6.63 9.54
CA LEU A 177 4.74 -7.53 8.40
C LEU A 177 6.19 -7.48 7.88
N PRO A 178 6.63 -8.49 7.11
CA PRO A 178 7.87 -8.42 6.36
C PRO A 178 8.00 -7.16 5.47
N ILE A 179 9.22 -6.62 5.32
CA ILE A 179 9.48 -5.40 4.53
C ILE A 179 9.16 -5.56 3.02
N ASP A 180 9.38 -6.75 2.47
CA ASP A 180 9.22 -7.07 1.06
C ASP A 180 7.75 -6.99 0.64
N GLN A 181 6.88 -7.02 1.65
CA GLN A 181 5.45 -6.86 1.51
C GLN A 181 5.06 -5.39 1.64
N THR A 182 5.43 -4.71 2.73
CA THR A 182 5.06 -3.31 2.97
C THR A 182 6.20 -2.54 3.62
N GLU A 183 6.24 -1.23 3.35
CA GLU A 183 7.14 -0.29 4.03
C GLU A 183 6.45 0.35 5.26
N MET A 184 5.21 -0.06 5.56
CA MET A 184 4.38 0.47 6.63
C MET A 184 4.21 -0.55 7.75
N PHE A 185 4.77 -0.24 8.92
CA PHE A 185 4.77 -1.12 10.10
C PHE A 185 5.42 -2.46 9.75
N ALA A 186 6.69 -2.40 9.35
CA ALA A 186 7.40 -3.53 8.77
C ALA A 186 8.65 -3.94 9.57
N HIS A 187 9.07 -5.20 9.42
CA HIS A 187 10.32 -5.70 9.98
C HIS A 187 11.16 -6.52 8.98
N PHE A 188 12.47 -6.60 9.23
CA PHE A 188 13.49 -7.24 8.38
C PHE A 188 14.16 -8.45 9.06
N ILE A 189 14.13 -8.50 10.40
CA ILE A 189 14.84 -9.53 11.16
C ILE A 189 13.90 -10.71 11.34
N GLU A 190 14.20 -11.83 10.68
CA GLU A 190 13.35 -13.03 10.66
C GLU A 190 13.34 -13.78 11.99
N ASP A 191 14.46 -13.77 12.72
CA ASP A 191 14.63 -14.52 13.97
C ASP A 191 14.00 -13.86 15.21
N VAL A 192 13.43 -12.66 15.06
CA VAL A 192 12.86 -11.88 16.15
C VAL A 192 11.41 -11.53 15.87
N ASP A 193 10.50 -12.01 16.72
CA ASP A 193 9.10 -11.59 16.65
C ASP A 193 8.88 -10.22 17.32
N PHE A 194 9.00 -9.14 16.55
CA PHE A 194 8.69 -7.80 17.01
C PHE A 194 7.19 -7.57 17.28
N ASN A 195 6.28 -8.44 16.82
CA ASN A 195 4.86 -8.34 17.22
C ASN A 195 4.68 -8.58 18.72
N THR A 196 5.57 -9.37 19.35
CA THR A 196 5.59 -9.51 20.80
C THR A 196 5.86 -8.17 21.49
N PHE A 197 6.74 -7.31 20.95
CA PHE A 197 6.96 -5.96 21.48
C PHE A 197 5.70 -5.09 21.35
N ILE A 198 5.05 -5.08 20.18
CA ILE A 198 3.81 -4.34 19.96
C ILE A 198 2.71 -4.79 20.94
N ALA A 199 2.54 -6.11 21.12
CA ALA A 199 1.59 -6.67 22.08
C ALA A 199 1.90 -6.29 23.53
N LEU A 200 3.19 -6.17 23.91
CA LEU A 200 3.59 -5.70 25.24
C LEU A 200 3.22 -4.22 25.48
N ILE A 201 3.35 -3.37 24.46
CA ILE A 201 2.91 -1.97 24.54
C ILE A 201 1.39 -1.88 24.61
N ALA A 202 0.68 -2.59 23.74
CA ALA A 202 -0.79 -2.59 23.66
C ALA A 202 -1.44 -2.99 25.01
N LYS A 203 -0.88 -3.99 25.70
CA LYS A 203 -1.34 -4.44 27.04
C LYS A 203 -1.27 -3.38 28.13
N ARG A 204 -0.51 -2.29 27.95
CA ARG A 204 -0.42 -1.19 28.90
C ARG A 204 -1.55 -0.17 28.75
N HIS A 205 -2.44 -0.36 27.76
CA HIS A 205 -3.61 0.48 27.50
C HIS A 205 -3.29 1.98 27.34
N SER A 206 -2.16 2.31 26.70
CA SER A 206 -1.79 3.68 26.35
C SER A 206 -1.77 3.85 24.83
N PRO A 207 -2.86 4.35 24.21
CA PRO A 207 -2.94 4.53 22.75
C PRO A 207 -1.82 5.39 22.19
N ALA A 208 -1.47 6.48 22.88
CA ALA A 208 -0.36 7.36 22.48
C ALA A 208 1.00 6.64 22.47
N GLN A 209 1.30 5.78 23.46
CA GLN A 209 2.55 5.01 23.46
C GLN A 209 2.55 3.94 22.36
N LEU A 210 1.40 3.33 22.07
CA LEU A 210 1.27 2.37 20.97
C LEU A 210 1.50 3.05 19.62
N GLN A 211 0.91 4.23 19.41
CA GLN A 211 1.13 5.06 18.23
C GLN A 211 2.61 5.41 18.04
N LEU A 212 3.30 5.84 19.10
CA LEU A 212 4.75 6.11 19.06
C LEU A 212 5.59 4.85 18.81
N ALA A 213 5.16 3.69 19.32
CA ALA A 213 5.83 2.41 19.08
C ALA A 213 5.76 2.02 17.60
N TYR A 214 4.61 2.23 16.94
CA TYR A 214 4.48 2.06 15.50
C TYR A 214 5.44 2.95 14.71
N GLY A 215 5.70 4.17 15.21
CA GLY A 215 6.70 5.08 14.65
C GLY A 215 8.11 4.49 14.50
N LEU A 216 8.46 3.47 15.27
CA LEU A 216 9.76 2.78 15.16
C LEU A 216 9.86 1.89 13.91
N PHE A 217 8.73 1.43 13.36
CA PHE A 217 8.62 0.43 12.28
C PHE A 217 8.07 1.02 10.97
N LEU A 218 8.14 2.34 10.81
CA LEU A 218 7.72 3.04 9.60
C LEU A 218 8.93 3.41 8.73
N THR A 219 8.70 3.52 7.42
CA THR A 219 9.67 3.88 6.37
C THR A 219 10.59 2.75 5.91
N ARG A 220 11.27 2.98 4.78
CA ARG A 220 12.30 2.09 4.21
C ARG A 220 13.48 1.86 5.14
N GLU A 221 13.83 2.85 5.96
CA GLU A 221 14.93 2.81 6.92
C GLU A 221 14.37 3.06 8.33
N PRO A 222 13.67 2.07 8.91
CA PRO A 222 12.94 2.27 10.15
C PRO A 222 13.88 2.47 11.34
N ILE A 223 13.43 3.27 12.30
CA ILE A 223 14.24 3.66 13.47
C ILE A 223 14.71 2.43 14.26
N TYR A 224 13.87 1.40 14.36
CA TYR A 224 14.20 0.19 15.13
C TYR A 224 15.45 -0.51 14.57
N SER A 225 15.57 -0.65 13.24
CA SER A 225 16.69 -1.33 12.59
C SER A 225 17.95 -0.47 12.65
N ALA A 226 17.82 0.83 12.41
CA ALA A 226 18.94 1.77 12.54
C ALA A 226 19.56 1.72 13.95
N LEU A 227 18.75 1.62 15.01
CA LEU A 227 19.27 1.51 16.38
C LEU A 227 20.05 0.21 16.62
N LEU A 228 19.63 -0.91 16.00
CA LEU A 228 20.34 -2.19 16.11
C LEU A 228 21.65 -2.16 15.31
N GLU A 229 21.63 -1.61 14.10
CA GLU A 229 22.83 -1.42 13.27
C GLU A 229 23.87 -0.56 14.01
N TRP A 230 23.44 0.55 14.61
CA TRP A 230 24.33 1.38 15.43
C TRP A 230 24.82 0.65 16.69
N ALA A 231 24.04 -0.29 17.24
CA ALA A 231 24.51 -1.13 18.34
C ALA A 231 25.69 -1.99 17.89
N GLU A 232 25.58 -2.68 16.74
CA GLU A 232 26.63 -3.54 16.20
C GLU A 232 27.94 -2.77 15.97
N PHE A 233 27.86 -1.56 15.41
CA PHE A 233 29.04 -0.70 15.21
C PHE A 233 29.74 -0.27 16.53
N MET A 234 29.06 -0.36 17.68
CA MET A 234 29.67 -0.10 18.99
C MET A 234 30.47 -1.29 19.55
N ASP A 235 30.17 -2.52 19.11
CA ASP A 235 30.80 -3.75 19.63
C ASP A 235 32.09 -4.10 18.90
N ASP A 236 32.19 -3.72 17.62
CA ASP A 236 33.39 -3.94 16.85
C ASP A 236 34.52 -3.02 17.32
N GLY A 237 35.54 -3.59 17.97
CA GLY A 237 36.82 -2.95 18.30
C GLY A 237 37.61 -2.42 17.09
N ARG A 238 36.97 -2.33 15.92
CA ARG A 238 37.34 -1.59 14.72
C ARG A 238 36.30 -0.48 14.50
N HIS A 239 36.32 0.54 15.36
CA HIS A 239 35.41 1.68 15.24
C HIS A 239 35.66 2.41 13.92
N LEU A 240 34.82 2.15 12.90
CA LEU A 240 34.73 2.96 11.68
C LEU A 240 34.23 4.37 12.01
N TYR A 241 33.47 4.50 13.10
CA TYR A 241 32.88 5.75 13.59
C TYR A 241 33.23 5.97 15.06
N SER A 242 33.56 7.21 15.41
CA SER A 242 33.69 7.67 16.79
C SER A 242 32.34 7.64 17.51
N ILE A 243 32.36 7.58 18.85
CA ILE A 243 31.14 7.63 19.68
C ILE A 243 30.38 8.93 19.44
N GLU A 244 31.07 10.03 19.17
CA GLU A 244 30.48 11.32 18.83
C GLU A 244 29.74 11.28 17.48
N GLU A 245 30.27 10.58 16.48
CA GLU A 245 29.59 10.37 15.19
C GLU A 245 28.34 9.52 15.37
N ILE A 246 28.44 8.43 16.13
CA ILE A 246 27.29 7.58 16.46
C ILE A 246 26.21 8.38 17.20
N ASP A 247 26.57 9.21 18.18
CA ASP A 247 25.63 10.08 18.90
C ASP A 247 24.91 11.04 17.94
N LEU A 248 25.62 11.59 16.95
CA LEU A 248 25.04 12.49 15.95
C LEU A 248 23.99 11.77 15.08
N TYR A 249 24.30 10.56 14.59
CA TYR A 249 23.37 9.77 13.78
C TYR A 249 22.19 9.27 14.59
N VAL A 250 22.40 8.69 15.77
CA VAL A 250 21.32 8.25 16.64
C VAL A 250 20.44 9.43 17.05
N SER A 251 21.00 10.61 17.28
CA SER A 251 20.24 11.82 17.58
C SER A 251 19.34 12.28 16.42
N SER A 252 19.74 12.09 15.16
CA SER A 252 18.99 12.59 13.99
C SER A 252 17.72 11.79 13.71
N LEU A 253 17.68 10.52 14.12
CA LEU A 253 16.50 9.64 14.04
C LEU A 253 15.26 10.27 14.71
N TRP A 254 15.48 11.12 15.73
CA TRP A 254 14.40 11.72 16.53
C TRP A 254 13.97 13.11 16.07
N SER A 255 14.38 13.54 14.87
CA SER A 255 14.06 14.88 14.35
C SER A 255 12.55 15.20 14.36
N PHE A 256 11.70 14.20 14.11
CA PHE A 256 10.25 14.34 14.16
C PHE A 256 9.70 14.72 15.54
N ALA A 257 10.41 14.40 16.63
CA ALA A 257 9.96 14.66 18.00
C ALA A 257 9.71 16.16 18.28
N SER A 258 10.25 17.05 17.45
CA SER A 258 9.93 18.48 17.50
C SER A 258 8.43 18.79 17.36
N GLY A 259 7.66 17.92 16.67
CA GLY A 259 6.21 18.00 16.51
C GLY A 259 5.38 17.44 17.67
N LEU A 260 6.01 16.92 18.73
CA LEU A 260 5.32 16.38 19.92
C LEU A 260 5.15 17.43 21.02
N THR A 261 4.07 17.31 21.81
CA THR A 261 3.93 17.99 23.11
C THR A 261 4.96 17.47 24.12
N THR A 262 5.09 18.15 25.26
CA THR A 262 5.93 17.66 26.37
C THR A 262 5.52 16.25 26.83
N ASP A 263 4.22 15.98 26.94
CA ASP A 263 3.72 14.64 27.25
C ASP A 263 4.07 13.62 26.16
N GLY A 264 4.00 14.02 24.89
CA GLY A 264 4.44 13.21 23.76
C GLY A 264 5.94 12.86 23.82
N LEU A 265 6.80 13.83 24.15
CA LEU A 265 8.23 13.61 24.35
C LEU A 265 8.50 12.64 25.51
N ILE A 266 7.75 12.78 26.60
CA ILE A 266 7.84 11.87 27.75
C ILE A 266 7.40 10.46 27.37
N ALA A 267 6.29 10.33 26.65
CA ALA A 267 5.79 9.04 26.16
C ALA A 267 6.79 8.38 25.21
N LEU A 268 7.40 9.14 24.29
CA LEU A 268 8.40 8.63 23.35
C LEU A 268 9.64 8.12 24.08
N SER A 269 10.14 8.86 25.07
CA SER A 269 11.25 8.39 25.93
C SER A 269 10.93 7.06 26.62
N LYS A 270 9.70 6.89 27.11
CA LYS A 270 9.24 5.63 27.72
C LYS A 270 9.14 4.49 26.72
N VAL A 271 8.70 4.75 25.48
CA VAL A 271 8.61 3.74 24.41
C VAL A 271 10.01 3.27 24.00
N ILE A 272 10.96 4.19 23.84
CA ILE A 272 12.36 3.85 23.50
C ILE A 272 13.00 3.00 24.59
N HIS A 273 12.79 3.35 25.86
CA HIS A 273 13.25 2.52 26.98
C HIS A 273 12.67 1.11 26.88
N GLN A 274 11.36 0.97 26.60
CA GLN A 274 10.70 -0.33 26.47
C GLN A 274 11.24 -1.13 25.28
N TYR A 275 11.47 -0.48 24.14
CA TYR A 275 12.05 -1.10 22.95
C TYR A 275 13.48 -1.60 23.22
N LEU A 276 14.37 -0.74 23.71
CA LEU A 276 15.75 -1.13 24.00
C LEU A 276 15.82 -2.19 25.09
N LYS A 277 14.90 -2.17 26.07
CA LYS A 277 14.81 -3.22 27.08
C LYS A 277 14.32 -4.53 26.48
N PHE A 278 13.39 -4.49 25.52
CA PHE A 278 13.00 -5.67 24.74
C PHE A 278 14.19 -6.24 23.98
N CYS A 279 14.95 -5.41 23.24
CA CYS A 279 16.15 -5.86 22.53
C CYS A 279 17.20 -6.48 23.45
N LEU A 280 17.43 -5.88 24.62
CA LEU A 280 18.33 -6.44 25.63
C LEU A 280 17.85 -7.81 26.13
N ASN A 281 16.55 -7.96 26.37
CA ASN A 281 15.98 -9.23 26.85
C ASN A 281 15.97 -10.33 25.76
N GLN A 282 15.94 -9.93 24.48
CA GLN A 282 16.07 -10.82 23.32
C GLN A 282 17.55 -11.05 22.93
N GLU A 283 18.49 -10.58 23.75
CA GLU A 283 19.94 -10.72 23.52
C GLU A 283 20.44 -10.08 22.21
N LEU A 284 19.68 -9.13 21.64
CA LEU A 284 20.05 -8.39 20.43
C LEU A 284 21.09 -7.30 20.68
N ILE A 285 21.15 -6.83 21.94
CA ILE A 285 22.12 -5.82 22.38
C ILE A 285 22.61 -6.17 23.79
N SER A 286 23.85 -5.80 24.09
CA SER A 286 24.47 -5.88 25.42
C SER A 286 24.00 -4.77 26.36
N ASP A 287 24.25 -4.95 27.66
CA ASP A 287 23.97 -3.92 28.69
C ASP A 287 24.65 -2.57 28.37
N ARG A 288 25.85 -2.61 27.79
CA ARG A 288 26.60 -1.40 27.43
C ARG A 288 25.95 -0.69 26.25
N GLN A 289 25.57 -1.42 25.20
CA GLN A 289 24.85 -0.87 24.05
C GLN A 289 23.50 -0.31 24.49
N TYR A 290 22.75 -1.04 25.32
CA TYR A 290 21.49 -0.58 25.91
C TYR A 290 21.63 0.77 26.61
N ALA A 291 22.59 0.91 27.54
CA ALA A 291 22.78 2.15 28.29
C ALA A 291 23.23 3.32 27.38
N THR A 292 24.06 3.02 26.38
CA THR A 292 24.61 4.02 25.45
C THR A 292 23.54 4.54 24.48
N LEU A 293 22.84 3.63 23.79
CA LEU A 293 21.74 3.98 22.88
C LEU A 293 20.62 4.70 23.62
N LEU A 294 20.22 4.24 24.80
CA LEU A 294 19.17 4.90 25.58
C LEU A 294 19.54 6.34 25.93
N LYS A 295 20.81 6.60 26.27
CA LYS A 295 21.32 7.95 26.51
C LYS A 295 21.30 8.81 25.25
N MET A 296 21.82 8.29 24.14
CA MET A 296 21.90 9.01 22.86
C MET A 296 20.49 9.34 22.33
N SER A 297 19.58 8.37 22.33
CA SER A 297 18.21 8.57 21.86
C SER A 297 17.45 9.61 22.69
N ASN A 298 17.52 9.52 24.03
CA ASN A 298 16.88 10.49 24.91
C ASN A 298 17.44 11.91 24.74
N ARG A 299 18.75 12.05 24.53
CA ARG A 299 19.36 13.34 24.17
C ARG A 299 18.89 13.84 22.81
N GLY A 300 18.77 12.94 21.83
CA GLY A 300 18.20 13.23 20.51
C GLY A 300 16.79 13.79 20.57
N ILE A 301 15.91 13.18 21.37
CA ILE A 301 14.53 13.67 21.60
C ILE A 301 14.52 15.09 22.16
N VAL A 302 15.29 15.34 23.22
CA VAL A 302 15.39 16.69 23.83
C VAL A 302 16.02 17.68 22.85
N LYS A 303 17.05 17.27 22.11
CA LYS A 303 17.68 18.09 21.07
C LYS A 303 16.69 18.49 19.98
N ALA A 304 15.84 17.58 19.51
CA ALA A 304 14.80 17.90 18.54
C ALA A 304 13.82 18.97 19.08
N ALA A 305 13.47 18.90 20.36
CA ALA A 305 12.65 19.92 21.01
C ALA A 305 13.37 21.29 21.12
N VAL A 306 14.64 21.30 21.54
CA VAL A 306 15.42 22.54 21.79
C VAL A 306 15.87 23.22 20.50
N MET A 307 16.16 22.46 19.45
CA MET A 307 16.62 22.99 18.16
C MET A 307 15.48 23.54 17.29
N TRP A 308 14.22 23.42 17.71
CA TRP A 308 13.07 23.96 17.01
C TRP A 308 12.86 25.47 17.34
N PRO A 309 12.48 26.34 16.38
CA PRO A 309 12.41 26.19 14.92
C PRO A 309 13.64 26.84 14.28
N LEU A 310 14.82 26.23 14.37
CA LEU A 310 15.98 26.79 13.71
C LEU A 310 15.87 26.58 12.19
N ALA A 311 15.66 27.67 11.46
CA ALA A 311 16.02 27.73 10.04
C ALA A 311 17.50 27.34 9.92
N ARG A 312 17.83 26.47 8.95
CA ARG A 312 19.14 25.81 8.72
C ARG A 312 20.37 26.72 8.59
N GLN A 313 20.25 28.04 8.81
CA GLN A 313 21.21 29.05 8.37
C GLN A 313 22.04 29.71 9.49
N ASN A 314 21.91 29.32 10.77
CA ASN A 314 22.73 29.89 11.85
C ASN A 314 23.53 28.83 12.62
N VAL A 315 24.74 28.54 12.14
CA VAL A 315 25.67 27.55 12.71
C VAL A 315 26.04 27.86 14.17
N THR A 316 26.26 29.13 14.52
CA THR A 316 26.60 29.53 15.89
C THR A 316 25.45 29.27 16.85
N LEU A 317 24.22 29.58 16.43
CA LEU A 317 23.01 29.30 17.21
C LEU A 317 22.77 27.79 17.34
N ALA A 318 23.07 27.00 16.31
CA ALA A 318 22.98 25.53 16.36
C ALA A 318 23.94 24.93 17.40
N VAL A 319 25.18 25.42 17.49
CA VAL A 319 26.16 24.96 18.51
C VAL A 319 25.68 25.31 19.92
N GLN A 320 25.25 26.56 20.14
CA GLN A 320 24.75 27.00 21.45
C GLN A 320 23.52 26.19 21.89
N ARG A 321 22.55 25.98 21.00
CA ARG A 321 21.36 25.15 21.27
C ARG A 321 21.70 23.69 21.47
N GLY A 322 22.73 23.19 20.79
CA GLY A 322 23.29 21.85 21.04
C GLY A 322 23.75 21.70 22.49
N GLN A 323 24.54 22.65 23.00
CA GLN A 323 24.99 22.64 24.41
C GLN A 323 23.83 22.77 25.40
N GLU A 324 22.85 23.64 25.10
CA GLU A 324 21.64 23.80 25.90
C GLU A 324 20.83 22.49 25.98
N SER A 325 20.70 21.76 24.87
CA SER A 325 19.99 20.48 24.83
C SER A 325 20.63 19.41 25.72
N VAL A 326 21.97 19.37 25.78
CA VAL A 326 22.70 18.46 26.67
C VAL A 326 22.45 18.83 28.12
N ALA A 327 22.52 20.12 28.46
CA ALA A 327 22.28 20.60 29.82
C ALA A 327 20.85 20.32 30.29
N ILE A 328 19.84 20.51 29.43
CA ILE A 328 18.44 20.18 29.71
C ILE A 328 18.30 18.66 29.90
N SER A 329 18.87 17.86 29.00
CA SER A 329 18.83 16.39 29.09
C SER A 329 19.38 15.90 30.42
N ASP A 330 20.55 16.39 30.84
CA ASP A 330 21.17 15.95 32.09
C ASP A 330 20.37 16.39 33.34
N ARG A 331 19.51 17.42 33.24
CA ARG A 331 18.56 17.81 34.31
C ARG A 331 17.29 16.96 34.32
N ILE A 332 16.83 16.47 33.17
CA ILE A 332 15.63 15.62 33.03
C ILE A 332 15.95 14.16 33.39
N PHE A 333 17.07 13.63 32.91
CA PHE A 333 17.45 12.22 33.05
C PHE A 333 18.39 12.01 34.23
N THR A 334 17.84 12.05 35.45
CA THR A 334 18.64 12.07 36.70
C THR A 334 18.84 10.72 37.38
N ARG A 335 18.33 9.62 36.80
CA ARG A 335 18.36 8.27 37.37
C ARG A 335 19.30 7.34 36.60
N VAL A 336 19.68 6.23 37.25
CA VAL A 336 20.38 5.09 36.60
C VAL A 336 19.59 4.66 35.37
N ASN A 337 20.28 4.35 34.27
CA ASN A 337 19.71 4.00 32.96
C ASN A 337 18.93 5.14 32.28
N TYR A 338 19.29 6.43 32.50
CA TYR A 338 18.69 7.56 31.77
C TYR A 338 17.14 7.53 31.78
N THR A 339 16.54 7.10 32.89
CA THR A 339 15.07 7.09 33.01
C THR A 339 14.57 8.51 33.19
N ILE A 340 13.52 8.88 32.45
CA ILE A 340 12.94 10.23 32.48
C ILE A 340 12.33 10.56 33.84
N ASP A 341 12.70 11.71 34.41
CA ASP A 341 11.97 12.34 35.51
C ASP A 341 10.86 13.21 34.91
N THR A 342 9.62 12.73 34.99
CA THR A 342 8.48 13.38 34.33
C THR A 342 8.23 14.79 34.87
N VAL A 343 8.40 14.99 36.18
CA VAL A 343 8.18 16.30 36.81
C VAL A 343 9.22 17.30 36.31
N LYS A 344 10.49 16.90 36.24
CA LYS A 344 11.54 17.77 35.68
C LYS A 344 11.40 17.96 34.18
N ALA A 345 10.95 16.94 33.44
CA ALA A 345 10.67 17.06 32.02
C ALA A 345 9.64 18.17 31.75
N HIS A 346 8.53 18.21 32.48
CA HIS A 346 7.58 19.34 32.41
C HIS A 346 8.23 20.68 32.74
N GLN A 347 8.92 20.77 33.88
CA GLN A 347 9.56 22.02 34.30
C GLN A 347 10.53 22.58 33.26
N GLU A 348 11.36 21.74 32.67
CA GLU A 348 12.42 22.16 31.75
C GLU A 348 11.90 22.35 30.32
N LEU A 349 11.05 21.45 29.82
CA LEU A 349 10.56 21.50 28.44
C LEU A 349 9.43 22.52 28.26
N ASP A 350 8.55 22.69 29.24
CA ASP A 350 7.47 23.69 29.16
C ASP A 350 8.03 25.12 29.30
N ALA A 351 9.15 25.29 30.01
CA ALA A 351 9.87 26.56 30.10
C ALA A 351 10.48 27.02 28.76
N LEU A 352 10.59 26.12 27.77
CA LEU A 352 10.97 26.48 26.41
C LEU A 352 9.83 27.19 25.65
N HIS A 353 8.62 27.23 26.21
CA HIS A 353 7.42 27.82 25.62
C HIS A 353 7.16 27.34 24.17
N ARG A 354 7.43 26.06 23.90
CA ARG A 354 7.25 25.50 22.56
C ARG A 354 5.78 25.34 22.24
N GLN A 355 5.47 25.50 20.96
CA GLN A 355 4.23 25.02 20.38
C GLN A 355 4.62 23.88 19.45
N PRO A 356 4.07 22.67 19.62
CA PRO A 356 4.21 21.62 18.62
C PRO A 356 3.62 22.16 17.31
N VAL A 357 4.42 22.20 16.26
CA VAL A 357 3.98 22.64 14.93
C VAL A 357 4.30 21.51 13.97
N ALA A 358 3.32 21.16 13.14
CA ALA A 358 3.54 20.20 12.08
C ALA A 358 4.68 20.66 11.17
N THR A 359 5.46 19.72 10.66
CA THR A 359 6.50 20.02 9.68
C THR A 359 5.85 20.66 8.46
N ALA A 360 6.13 21.94 8.23
CA ALA A 360 5.66 22.61 7.03
C ALA A 360 6.31 21.97 5.81
N VAL A 361 5.49 21.57 4.82
CA VAL A 361 6.00 21.25 3.48
C VAL A 361 6.83 22.43 2.98
N ASN A 362 7.90 22.14 2.24
CA ASN A 362 8.84 23.15 1.76
C ASN A 362 8.09 24.40 1.26
N PRO A 363 8.29 25.57 1.91
CA PRO A 363 7.54 26.78 1.57
C PRO A 363 7.81 27.27 0.14
N ASP A 364 8.91 26.83 -0.48
CA ASP A 364 9.27 27.17 -1.85
C ASP A 364 8.59 26.24 -2.89
N ALA A 365 7.92 25.16 -2.46
CA ALA A 365 7.25 24.25 -3.37
C ALA A 365 6.01 24.92 -3.98
N LYS A 366 5.99 25.05 -5.32
CA LYS A 366 4.79 25.50 -6.05
C LYS A 366 3.78 24.36 -6.14
N LEU A 367 3.00 24.20 -5.08
CA LEU A 367 1.98 23.15 -4.98
C LEU A 367 0.77 23.44 -5.87
N VAL A 368 0.28 24.69 -5.85
CA VAL A 368 -0.94 25.11 -6.57
C VAL A 368 -0.66 25.33 -8.05
N LEU A 369 -1.43 24.69 -8.92
CA LEU A 369 -1.38 24.96 -10.35
C LEU A 369 -2.12 26.26 -10.68
N LYS A 370 -1.55 27.04 -11.62
CA LYS A 370 -2.11 28.35 -12.04
C LYS A 370 -3.51 28.24 -12.63
N LYS A 371 -3.84 27.11 -13.25
CA LYS A 371 -5.13 26.87 -13.88
C LYS A 371 -5.94 25.94 -12.98
N SER A 372 -7.06 26.43 -12.49
CA SER A 372 -8.04 25.62 -11.77
C SER A 372 -8.62 24.54 -12.68
N LEU A 373 -9.05 23.45 -12.06
CA LEU A 373 -9.84 22.45 -12.75
C LEU A 373 -11.21 23.03 -13.08
N THR A 374 -11.82 22.51 -14.14
CA THR A 374 -13.23 22.79 -14.45
C THR A 374 -14.13 21.87 -13.65
N ASP A 375 -15.36 22.28 -13.33
CA ASP A 375 -16.34 21.47 -12.57
C ASP A 375 -16.50 20.04 -13.12
N ARG A 376 -16.45 19.90 -14.46
CA ARG A 376 -16.51 18.60 -15.13
C ARG A 376 -15.30 17.72 -14.81
N GLN A 377 -14.11 18.31 -14.75
CA GLN A 377 -12.90 17.59 -14.36
C GLN A 377 -12.96 17.21 -12.89
N GLU A 378 -13.35 18.13 -12.01
CA GLU A 378 -13.47 17.86 -10.56
C GLU A 378 -14.44 16.69 -10.29
N THR A 379 -15.64 16.75 -10.89
CA THR A 379 -16.64 15.69 -10.79
C THR A 379 -16.10 14.36 -11.34
N SER A 380 -15.35 14.40 -12.45
CA SER A 380 -14.76 13.21 -13.05
C SER A 380 -13.69 12.58 -12.16
N GLU A 381 -12.82 13.38 -11.53
CA GLU A 381 -11.76 12.87 -10.65
C GLU A 381 -12.37 12.18 -9.42
N LEU A 382 -13.34 12.84 -8.75
CA LEU A 382 -14.00 12.27 -7.57
C LEU A 382 -14.77 10.99 -7.91
N LYS A 383 -15.47 10.97 -9.07
CA LYS A 383 -16.18 9.77 -9.52
C LYS A 383 -15.23 8.61 -9.78
N GLN A 384 -14.11 8.86 -10.46
CA GLN A 384 -13.10 7.82 -10.70
C GLN A 384 -12.47 7.31 -9.40
N ALA A 385 -12.20 8.20 -8.44
CA ALA A 385 -11.72 7.80 -7.12
C ALA A 385 -12.72 6.88 -6.40
N GLN A 386 -14.01 7.23 -6.41
CA GLN A 386 -15.07 6.41 -5.82
C GLN A 386 -15.21 5.04 -6.50
N GLU A 387 -15.15 4.97 -7.83
CA GLU A 387 -15.20 3.71 -8.58
C GLU A 387 -14.04 2.79 -8.19
N ARG A 388 -12.82 3.35 -8.10
CA ARG A 388 -11.62 2.60 -7.70
C ARG A 388 -11.67 2.13 -6.25
N LEU A 389 -12.08 2.99 -5.32
CA LEU A 389 -12.26 2.62 -3.92
C LEU A 389 -13.28 1.50 -3.77
N THR A 390 -14.37 1.55 -4.54
CA THR A 390 -15.38 0.48 -4.54
C THR A 390 -14.81 -0.84 -5.07
N GLY A 391 -13.97 -0.80 -6.11
CA GLY A 391 -13.26 -1.98 -6.60
C GLY A 391 -12.27 -2.54 -5.58
N MET A 392 -11.54 -1.66 -4.90
CA MET A 392 -10.56 -2.00 -3.87
C MET A 392 -11.21 -2.61 -2.62
N GLU A 393 -12.32 -2.04 -2.14
CA GLU A 393 -13.09 -2.56 -1.01
C GLU A 393 -13.68 -3.95 -1.32
N LYS A 394 -14.10 -4.19 -2.56
CA LYS A 394 -14.52 -5.54 -3.00
C LYS A 394 -13.36 -6.54 -2.93
N GLN A 395 -12.14 -6.13 -3.25
CA GLN A 395 -10.96 -6.99 -3.11
C GLN A 395 -10.69 -7.34 -1.65
N PHE A 396 -10.87 -6.42 -0.70
CA PHE A 396 -10.64 -6.74 0.72
C PHE A 396 -11.75 -7.58 1.38
N GLY A 397 -12.91 -7.75 0.73
CA GLY A 397 -13.99 -8.58 1.25
C GLY A 397 -14.40 -8.22 2.68
N SER A 398 -14.42 -9.21 3.58
CA SER A 398 -14.72 -9.03 5.01
C SER A 398 -13.49 -8.73 5.89
N SER A 399 -12.29 -8.65 5.31
CA SER A 399 -11.04 -8.44 6.05
C SER A 399 -10.92 -7.04 6.67
N LEU A 400 -11.72 -6.09 6.19
CA LEU A 400 -11.78 -4.74 6.73
C LEU A 400 -13.11 -4.51 7.46
N THR A 401 -13.06 -4.02 8.70
CA THR A 401 -14.29 -3.68 9.41
C THR A 401 -15.04 -2.58 8.65
N VAL A 402 -16.38 -2.61 8.68
CA VAL A 402 -17.19 -1.58 8.00
C VAL A 402 -16.83 -0.18 8.48
N ALA A 403 -16.55 -0.02 9.78
CA ALA A 403 -16.17 1.26 10.37
C ALA A 403 -14.84 1.77 9.81
N ASP A 404 -13.81 0.91 9.74
CA ASP A 404 -12.51 1.29 9.22
C ASP A 404 -12.55 1.52 7.70
N GLY A 405 -13.28 0.69 6.96
CA GLY A 405 -13.49 0.88 5.52
C GLY A 405 -14.14 2.22 5.20
N MET A 406 -15.18 2.62 5.94
CA MET A 406 -15.79 3.94 5.78
C MET A 406 -14.82 5.08 6.10
N ALA A 407 -14.06 4.97 7.20
CA ALA A 407 -13.08 5.98 7.59
C ALA A 407 -11.97 6.14 6.54
N TYR A 408 -11.41 5.03 6.06
CA TYR A 408 -10.32 5.06 5.07
C TYR A 408 -10.80 5.54 3.70
N ARG A 409 -11.99 5.13 3.27
CA ARG A 409 -12.62 5.66 2.06
C ARG A 409 -12.79 7.16 2.14
N GLN A 410 -13.34 7.66 3.24
CA GLN A 410 -13.53 9.10 3.45
C GLN A 410 -12.21 9.86 3.44
N ALA A 411 -11.19 9.35 4.13
CA ALA A 411 -9.85 9.93 4.16
C ALA A 411 -9.24 10.04 2.75
N ILE A 412 -9.33 8.99 1.93
CA ILE A 412 -8.83 9.04 0.55
C ILE A 412 -9.61 10.07 -0.27
N LEU A 413 -10.94 10.12 -0.16
CA LEU A 413 -11.75 11.12 -0.88
C LEU A 413 -11.41 12.55 -0.45
N GLN A 414 -11.12 12.78 0.83
CA GLN A 414 -10.64 14.07 1.31
C GLN A 414 -9.27 14.44 0.73
N ILE A 415 -8.34 13.48 0.58
CA ILE A 415 -7.08 13.72 -0.14
C ILE A 415 -7.36 14.19 -1.57
N HIS A 416 -8.24 13.51 -2.30
CA HIS A 416 -8.63 13.96 -3.65
C HIS A 416 -9.22 15.36 -3.63
N GLN A 417 -10.11 15.64 -2.69
CA GLN A 417 -10.75 16.95 -2.58
C GLN A 417 -9.73 18.06 -2.28
N ILE A 418 -8.77 17.83 -1.38
CA ILE A 418 -7.67 18.77 -1.14
C ILE A 418 -6.84 18.97 -2.42
N MET A 419 -6.50 17.90 -3.13
CA MET A 419 -5.71 17.97 -4.37
C MET A 419 -6.43 18.77 -5.46
N ILE A 420 -7.75 18.62 -5.57
CA ILE A 420 -8.59 19.31 -6.54
C ILE A 420 -8.78 20.78 -6.15
N GLU A 421 -9.31 21.04 -4.96
CA GLU A 421 -9.77 22.38 -4.55
C GLU A 421 -8.61 23.29 -4.15
N LYS A 422 -7.63 22.76 -3.41
CA LYS A 422 -6.51 23.55 -2.88
C LYS A 422 -5.36 23.62 -3.86
N PHE A 423 -5.05 22.52 -4.55
CA PHE A 423 -3.86 22.43 -5.42
C PHE A 423 -4.18 22.44 -6.93
N HIS A 424 -5.44 22.33 -7.33
CA HIS A 424 -5.89 22.27 -8.72
C HIS A 424 -5.26 21.13 -9.53
N ARG A 425 -5.09 19.94 -8.92
CA ARG A 425 -4.40 18.80 -9.51
C ARG A 425 -5.33 17.62 -9.76
N GLN A 426 -5.27 17.09 -10.97
CA GLN A 426 -5.78 15.75 -11.31
C GLN A 426 -4.80 14.68 -10.79
N VAL A 427 -5.28 13.45 -10.58
CA VAL A 427 -4.48 12.32 -10.08
C VAL A 427 -3.17 12.12 -10.85
N LYS A 428 -3.21 12.20 -12.18
CA LYS A 428 -2.03 12.09 -13.06
C LYS A 428 -0.95 13.17 -12.83
N HIS A 429 -1.29 14.23 -12.12
CA HIS A 429 -0.42 15.37 -11.82
C HIS A 429 -0.08 15.48 -10.34
N TRP A 430 -0.41 14.46 -9.55
CA TRP A 430 0.06 14.37 -8.17
C TRP A 430 1.58 14.26 -8.15
N THR A 431 2.20 14.99 -7.24
CA THR A 431 3.64 14.96 -6.96
C THR A 431 3.86 14.63 -5.50
N ARG A 432 5.08 14.18 -5.18
CA ARG A 432 5.58 13.98 -3.81
C ARG A 432 5.12 15.07 -2.85
N ASP A 433 5.49 16.32 -3.14
CA ASP A 433 5.23 17.44 -2.24
C ASP A 433 3.74 17.78 -2.10
N SER A 434 2.94 17.59 -3.17
CA SER A 434 1.49 17.85 -3.11
C SER A 434 0.74 16.77 -2.32
N LEU A 435 1.14 15.50 -2.46
CA LEU A 435 0.56 14.41 -1.68
C LEU A 435 0.93 14.55 -0.20
N ALA A 436 2.21 14.81 0.10
CA ALA A 436 2.66 15.08 1.46
C ALA A 436 1.87 16.22 2.10
N ALA A 437 1.66 17.33 1.39
CA ALA A 437 0.88 18.46 1.89
C ALA A 437 -0.60 18.13 2.14
N ALA A 438 -1.21 17.31 1.27
CA ALA A 438 -2.59 16.86 1.45
C ALA A 438 -2.73 15.93 2.65
N LEU A 439 -1.79 15.01 2.85
CA LEU A 439 -1.75 14.09 3.98
C LEU A 439 -1.55 14.83 5.31
N ILE A 440 -0.62 15.78 5.36
CA ILE A 440 -0.39 16.58 6.58
C ILE A 440 -1.65 17.36 6.96
N ALA A 441 -2.32 17.99 5.99
CA ALA A 441 -3.60 18.65 6.24
C ALA A 441 -4.67 17.67 6.76
N LEU A 442 -4.78 16.50 6.15
CA LEU A 442 -5.68 15.44 6.60
C LEU A 442 -5.41 15.04 8.06
N PHE A 443 -4.15 14.78 8.44
CA PHE A 443 -3.80 14.35 9.80
C PHE A 443 -3.98 15.45 10.86
N GLN A 444 -3.97 16.71 10.44
CA GLN A 444 -4.27 17.84 11.33
C GLN A 444 -5.76 18.04 11.55
N ASP A 445 -6.58 17.75 10.54
CA ASP A 445 -8.01 18.10 10.53
C ASP A 445 -8.92 16.90 10.88
N ASP A 446 -8.55 15.66 10.51
CA ASP A 446 -9.37 14.46 10.70
C ASP A 446 -8.86 13.54 11.83
N ARG A 447 -9.54 13.63 12.98
CA ARG A 447 -9.23 12.83 14.18
C ARG A 447 -9.72 11.38 14.10
N ASN A 448 -10.51 11.01 13.10
CA ASN A 448 -10.93 9.61 12.94
C ASN A 448 -9.76 8.68 12.64
N LEU A 449 -8.64 9.21 12.16
CA LEU A 449 -7.46 8.41 11.85
C LEU A 449 -6.53 8.19 13.04
N ASP A 450 -6.70 8.92 14.15
CA ASP A 450 -5.72 8.92 15.25
C ASP A 450 -5.48 7.55 15.91
N THR A 451 -6.49 6.68 15.86
CA THR A 451 -6.44 5.30 16.36
C THR A 451 -6.36 4.26 15.26
N ARG A 452 -6.13 4.67 14.00
CA ARG A 452 -6.22 3.80 12.83
C ARG A 452 -4.95 3.82 11.95
N PRO A 453 -3.80 3.36 12.47
CA PRO A 453 -2.52 3.38 11.74
C PRO A 453 -2.55 2.62 10.42
N VAL A 454 -3.37 1.56 10.31
CA VAL A 454 -3.51 0.74 9.10
C VAL A 454 -3.96 1.56 7.88
N PHE A 455 -4.54 2.75 8.08
CA PHE A 455 -4.79 3.69 6.99
C PHE A 455 -3.57 3.90 6.07
N LEU A 456 -2.34 3.93 6.60
CA LEU A 456 -1.14 4.11 5.79
C LEU A 456 -0.91 2.94 4.81
N ARG A 457 -1.17 1.69 5.23
CA ARG A 457 -1.13 0.51 4.35
C ARG A 457 -2.26 0.54 3.32
N TYR A 458 -3.45 0.92 3.75
CA TYR A 458 -4.61 1.06 2.88
C TYR A 458 -4.37 2.10 1.78
N LEU A 459 -3.74 3.23 2.13
CA LEU A 459 -3.32 4.24 1.19
C LEU A 459 -2.23 3.73 0.24
N GLN A 460 -1.21 3.02 0.74
CA GLN A 460 -0.18 2.38 -0.09
C GLN A 460 -0.80 1.45 -1.14
N PHE A 461 -1.76 0.62 -0.74
CA PHE A 461 -2.48 -0.26 -1.66
C PHE A 461 -3.31 0.53 -2.69
N TYR A 462 -3.96 1.61 -2.26
CA TYR A 462 -4.69 2.51 -3.17
C TYR A 462 -3.76 3.12 -4.22
N LEU A 463 -2.57 3.58 -3.85
CA LEU A 463 -1.58 4.10 -4.79
C LEU A 463 -1.12 3.01 -5.79
N GLY A 464 -0.92 1.78 -5.33
CA GLY A 464 -0.67 0.63 -6.20
C GLY A 464 -1.82 0.37 -7.19
N THR A 465 -3.06 0.50 -6.75
CA THR A 465 -4.25 0.41 -7.61
C THR A 465 -4.28 1.54 -8.66
N LEU A 466 -3.85 2.75 -8.28
CA LEU A 466 -3.72 3.86 -9.23
C LEU A 466 -2.67 3.58 -10.31
N LEU A 467 -1.54 2.95 -9.93
CA LEU A 467 -0.48 2.56 -10.86
C LEU A 467 -0.97 1.52 -11.86
N ARG A 468 -1.60 0.43 -11.41
CA ARG A 468 -2.13 -0.63 -12.28
C ARG A 468 -3.12 -0.08 -13.32
N ALA A 469 -3.88 0.94 -12.93
CA ALA A 469 -4.80 1.64 -13.81
C ALA A 469 -4.17 2.79 -14.62
N ASN A 470 -2.83 2.91 -14.65
CA ASN A 470 -2.07 3.95 -15.36
C ASN A 470 -2.54 5.39 -15.07
N ALA A 471 -3.00 5.65 -13.85
CA ALA A 471 -3.61 6.94 -13.51
C ALA A 471 -2.65 7.94 -12.87
N ILE A 472 -1.53 7.46 -12.34
CA ILE A 472 -0.47 8.25 -11.73
C ILE A 472 0.77 8.24 -12.62
N GLY A 473 1.59 9.29 -12.50
CA GLY A 473 2.83 9.39 -13.29
C GLY A 473 4.00 8.61 -12.70
N SER A 474 4.08 8.47 -11.38
CA SER A 474 5.17 7.79 -10.68
C SER A 474 4.68 7.32 -9.31
N LEU A 475 4.74 6.01 -9.05
CA LEU A 475 4.45 5.45 -7.74
C LEU A 475 5.54 5.84 -6.73
N ASP A 476 6.81 5.70 -7.11
CA ASP A 476 7.97 6.06 -6.27
C ASP A 476 7.86 7.49 -5.70
N ALA A 477 7.49 8.46 -6.55
CA ALA A 477 7.34 9.85 -6.10
C ALA A 477 6.19 10.04 -5.10
N LEU A 478 5.11 9.26 -5.21
CA LEU A 478 3.98 9.32 -4.29
C LEU A 478 4.28 8.56 -2.99
N ASP A 479 4.99 7.44 -3.07
CA ASP A 479 5.47 6.71 -1.89
C ASP A 479 6.45 7.56 -1.08
N GLU A 480 7.39 8.27 -1.73
CA GLU A 480 8.23 9.27 -1.06
C GLU A 480 7.40 10.37 -0.37
N GLY A 481 6.28 10.77 -0.98
CA GLY A 481 5.39 11.81 -0.44
C GLY A 481 4.64 11.33 0.78
N MET A 482 4.22 10.06 0.77
CA MET A 482 3.64 9.37 1.91
C MET A 482 4.67 9.24 3.04
N MET A 483 5.89 8.79 2.73
CA MET A 483 6.99 8.67 3.70
C MET A 483 7.40 10.01 4.31
N GLN A 484 7.31 11.11 3.58
CA GLN A 484 7.53 12.44 4.13
C GLN A 484 6.46 12.84 5.15
N ALA A 485 5.25 12.30 5.06
CA ALA A 485 4.11 12.65 5.93
C ALA A 485 3.88 11.66 7.09
N VAL A 486 4.49 10.47 7.11
CA VAL A 486 4.18 9.46 8.14
C VAL A 486 4.51 9.92 9.57
N PHE A 487 5.59 10.67 9.76
CA PHE A 487 5.92 11.20 11.08
C PHE A 487 4.97 12.32 11.52
N GLU A 488 4.32 13.01 10.58
CA GLU A 488 3.26 13.96 10.91
C GLU A 488 2.00 13.25 11.39
N TYR A 489 1.66 12.10 10.80
CA TYR A 489 0.63 11.22 11.34
C TYR A 489 0.96 10.78 12.77
N ILE A 490 2.20 10.31 13.02
CA ILE A 490 2.64 9.91 14.36
C ILE A 490 2.52 11.07 15.35
N CYS A 491 3.02 12.26 15.01
CA CYS A 491 2.97 13.43 15.88
C CYS A 491 1.54 13.91 16.15
N CYS A 492 0.75 14.14 15.09
CA CYS A 492 -0.60 14.68 15.21
C CYS A 492 -1.51 13.76 16.00
N SER A 493 -1.46 12.45 15.72
CA SER A 493 -2.27 11.46 16.40
C SER A 493 -1.81 11.22 17.83
N THR A 494 -0.50 11.18 18.09
CA THR A 494 0.00 11.05 19.47
C THR A 494 -0.44 12.22 20.34
N ASN A 495 -0.32 13.46 19.84
CA ASN A 495 -0.73 14.64 20.60
C ASN A 495 -2.23 14.60 20.90
N ALA A 496 -3.08 14.26 19.92
CA ALA A 496 -4.52 14.16 20.12
C ALA A 496 -4.92 13.03 21.09
N LEU A 497 -4.20 11.91 21.11
CA LEU A 497 -4.44 10.80 22.03
C LEU A 497 -3.99 11.07 23.48
N LEU A 498 -3.29 12.18 23.72
CA LEU A 498 -2.84 12.62 25.05
C LEU A 498 -3.72 13.73 25.65
N GLU A 499 -4.58 14.36 24.84
CA GLU A 499 -5.62 15.32 25.27
C GLU A 499 -6.84 14.59 25.84
#